data_AF-A0A8J5RAI3-F1
#
_entry.id   AF-A0A8J5RAI3-F1
#
_cell.length_a   1.000
_cell.length_b   1.000
_cell.length_c   1.000
_cell.angle_alpha   90.00
_cell.angle_beta   90.00
_cell.angle_gamma   90.00
#
_symmetry.space_group_name_H-M   'P 1'
#
loop_
_entity.id
_entity.type
_entity.pdbx_description
1 polymer ?
#
loop_
_entity_poly.entity_id
_entity_poly.type
_entity_poly.pdbx_seq_one_letter_code
_entity_poly.pdbx_strand_id
1 'polypeptide(L)'
;MHVEATIRKLTKETKRYLEAITNLDRADQRLTTNLSTSELIHINDEFRRIVEVYLTITTQVGKTVQDVNLLSQKTFIEPLKKLRDEFALIAEALAKREEIVNTWRTAHNRLKKLQEKKDKTASHVVKLEREKRAEEAAAQELKSMHSRLLIELPWFLEKRLDYIKPSINALIMIQLDYYGNTMKLFNQLMPLGNYTSDDEDALVNEQFTRIKSLTIVKDH
;
A
#
# COMPACT_ATOMS: atom_id res chain seq x y z
N MET A 1 -1.01 -17.32 5.10
CA MET A 1 0.15 -16.96 4.25
C MET A 1 -0.23 -16.10 3.04
N HIS A 2 -1.29 -16.42 2.28
CA HIS A 2 -1.64 -15.61 1.09
C HIS A 2 -2.13 -14.19 1.40
N VAL A 3 -2.95 -14.00 2.43
CA VAL A 3 -3.51 -12.67 2.76
C VAL A 3 -2.42 -11.65 3.10
N GLU A 4 -1.46 -12.01 3.94
CA GLU A 4 -0.35 -11.12 4.31
C GLU A 4 0.50 -10.72 3.10
N ALA A 5 0.87 -11.68 2.25
CA ALA A 5 1.62 -11.41 1.02
C ALA A 5 0.84 -10.49 0.07
N THR A 6 -0.46 -10.73 -0.09
CA THR A 6 -1.35 -9.88 -0.89
C THR A 6 -1.42 -8.47 -0.33
N ILE A 7 -1.56 -8.29 0.99
CA ILE A 7 -1.57 -6.96 1.64
C ILE A 7 -0.26 -6.21 1.40
N ARG A 8 0.88 -6.89 1.55
CA ARG A 8 2.21 -6.30 1.28
C ARG A 8 2.33 -5.84 -0.17
N LYS A 9 1.93 -6.69 -1.12
CA LYS A 9 1.94 -6.36 -2.55
C LYS A 9 1.01 -5.18 -2.84
N LEU A 10 -0.23 -5.23 -2.35
CA LEU A 10 -1.23 -4.19 -2.54
C LEU A 10 -0.77 -2.83 -2.00
N THR A 11 -0.22 -2.80 -0.78
CA THR A 11 0.35 -1.58 -0.18
C THR A 11 1.50 -1.02 -1.02
N LYS A 12 2.35 -1.89 -1.57
CA LYS A 12 3.47 -1.48 -2.44
C LYS A 12 2.98 -0.88 -3.76
N GLU A 13 2.02 -1.52 -4.42
CA GLU A 13 1.46 -1.00 -5.67
C GLU A 13 0.71 0.31 -5.47
N THR A 14 -0.05 0.46 -4.39
CA THR A 14 -0.71 1.74 -4.08
C THR A 14 0.31 2.86 -3.87
N LYS A 15 1.43 2.61 -3.19
CA LYS A 15 2.50 3.62 -3.05
C LYS A 15 3.09 4.04 -4.40
N ARG A 16 3.34 3.07 -5.30
CA ARG A 16 3.81 3.36 -6.65
C ARG A 16 2.80 4.18 -7.46
N TYR A 17 1.52 3.85 -7.32
CA TYR A 17 0.43 4.61 -7.92
C TYR A 17 0.41 6.06 -7.45
N LEU A 18 0.50 6.29 -6.14
CA LEU A 18 0.56 7.64 -5.56
C LEU A 18 1.79 8.41 -6.05
N GLU A 19 2.95 7.76 -6.12
CA GLU A 19 4.18 8.35 -6.66
C GLU A 19 4.02 8.74 -8.13
N ALA A 20 3.37 7.91 -8.94
CA ALA A 20 3.07 8.22 -10.34
C ALA A 20 2.18 9.47 -10.47
N ILE A 21 1.13 9.59 -9.64
CA ILE A 21 0.27 10.79 -9.60
C ILE A 21 1.09 12.03 -9.21
N THR A 22 1.91 11.94 -8.18
CA THR A 22 2.74 13.08 -7.74
C THR A 22 3.76 13.48 -8.81
N ASN A 23 4.31 12.51 -9.55
CA ASN A 23 5.22 12.80 -10.66
C ASN A 23 4.49 13.46 -11.84
N LEU A 24 3.25 13.07 -12.12
CA LEU A 24 2.41 13.72 -13.13
C LEU A 24 2.12 15.17 -12.75
N ASP A 25 1.65 15.43 -11.53
CA ASP A 25 1.43 16.79 -11.04
C ASP A 25 2.70 17.64 -11.14
N ARG A 26 3.86 17.11 -10.72
CA ARG A 26 5.13 17.84 -10.85
C ARG A 26 5.48 18.17 -12.30
N ALA A 27 5.18 17.28 -13.24
CA ALA A 27 5.38 17.53 -14.66
C ALA A 27 4.45 18.64 -15.17
N ASP A 28 3.17 18.63 -14.77
CA ASP A 28 2.20 19.67 -15.10
C ASP A 28 2.61 21.03 -14.52
N GLN A 29 3.01 21.10 -13.23
CA GLN A 29 3.49 22.34 -12.62
C GLN A 29 4.70 22.92 -13.36
N ARG A 30 5.63 22.06 -13.80
CA ARG A 30 6.80 22.47 -14.58
C ARG A 30 6.40 22.98 -15.96
N LEU A 31 5.48 22.27 -16.64
CA LEU A 31 4.96 22.69 -17.94
C LEU A 31 4.32 24.08 -17.82
N THR A 32 3.41 24.25 -16.86
CA THR A 32 2.76 25.53 -16.60
C THR A 32 3.77 26.64 -16.32
N THR A 33 4.78 26.38 -15.48
CA THR A 33 5.83 27.38 -15.17
C THR A 33 6.61 27.80 -16.42
N ASN A 34 6.96 26.84 -17.29
CA ASN A 34 7.65 27.14 -18.55
C ASN A 34 6.76 27.95 -19.50
N LEU A 35 5.47 27.62 -19.58
CA LEU A 35 4.52 28.37 -20.40
C LEU A 35 4.34 29.79 -19.85
N SER A 36 4.19 29.94 -18.54
CA SER A 36 4.04 31.20 -17.80
C SER A 36 5.25 32.14 -17.89
N THR A 37 6.42 31.62 -18.25
CA THR A 37 7.67 32.40 -18.41
C THR A 37 8.04 32.64 -19.87
N SER A 38 7.24 32.13 -20.81
CA SER A 38 7.47 32.31 -22.24
C SER A 38 7.21 33.75 -22.69
N GLU A 39 8.11 34.31 -23.49
CA GLU A 39 7.93 35.65 -24.09
C GLU A 39 6.65 35.76 -24.93
N LEU A 40 6.14 34.62 -25.43
CA LEU A 40 4.88 34.54 -26.19
C LEU A 40 3.69 35.08 -25.40
N ILE A 41 3.74 35.06 -24.06
CA ILE A 41 2.72 35.64 -23.20
C ILE A 41 2.55 37.12 -23.47
N HIS A 42 3.60 37.86 -23.80
CA HIS A 42 3.52 39.30 -24.07
C HIS A 42 3.02 39.62 -25.48
N ILE A 43 3.10 38.64 -26.39
CA ILE A 43 2.85 38.83 -27.82
C ILE A 43 1.44 38.36 -28.22
N ASN A 44 0.90 37.34 -27.55
CA ASN A 44 -0.40 36.75 -27.89
C ASN A 44 -1.31 36.70 -26.65
N ASP A 45 -2.34 37.54 -26.65
CA ASP A 45 -3.30 37.64 -25.55
C ASP A 45 -4.14 36.36 -25.36
N GLU A 46 -4.48 35.65 -26.44
CA GLU A 46 -5.21 34.38 -26.35
C GLU A 46 -4.33 33.27 -25.76
N PHE A 47 -3.05 33.22 -26.16
CA PHE A 47 -2.08 32.33 -25.54
C PHE A 47 -1.93 32.61 -24.04
N ARG A 48 -1.78 33.89 -23.65
CA ARG A 48 -1.73 34.30 -22.25
C ARG A 48 -2.95 33.80 -21.48
N ARG A 49 -4.17 34.04 -22.01
CA ARG A 49 -5.43 33.62 -21.40
C ARG A 49 -5.48 32.10 -21.18
N ILE A 50 -5.12 31.30 -22.18
CA ILE A 50 -5.10 29.83 -22.06
C ILE A 50 -4.12 29.38 -20.98
N VAL A 51 -2.92 29.96 -20.94
CA VAL A 51 -1.88 29.63 -19.95
C VAL A 51 -2.33 29.98 -18.53
N GLU A 52 -2.98 31.13 -18.32
CA GLU A 52 -3.51 31.53 -17.00
C GLU A 52 -4.62 30.59 -16.50
N VAL A 53 -5.53 30.17 -17.40
CA VAL A 53 -6.58 29.19 -17.06
C VAL A 53 -5.96 27.84 -16.76
N TYR A 54 -5.00 27.38 -17.56
CA TYR A 54 -4.28 26.12 -17.33
C TYR A 54 -3.51 26.14 -16.00
N LEU A 55 -2.86 27.25 -15.64
CA LEU A 55 -2.22 27.43 -14.34
C LEU A 55 -3.20 27.33 -13.18
N THR A 56 -4.36 27.97 -13.31
CA THR A 56 -5.41 27.93 -12.29
C THR A 56 -5.94 26.50 -12.09
N ILE A 57 -6.10 25.75 -13.18
CA ILE A 57 -6.56 24.35 -13.14
C ILE A 57 -5.51 23.44 -12.54
N THR A 58 -4.27 23.47 -13.04
CA THR A 58 -3.17 22.64 -12.53
C THR A 58 -2.86 22.91 -11.06
N THR A 59 -3.00 24.16 -10.60
CA THR A 59 -2.91 24.50 -9.17
C THR A 59 -4.00 23.83 -8.33
N GLN A 60 -5.24 23.75 -8.84
CA GLN A 60 -6.34 23.07 -8.15
C GLN A 60 -6.15 21.55 -8.16
N VAL A 61 -5.74 20.97 -9.30
CA VAL A 61 -5.41 19.55 -9.41
C VAL A 61 -4.30 19.17 -8.43
N GLY A 62 -3.27 20.00 -8.28
CA GLY A 62 -2.20 19.80 -7.31
C GLY A 62 -2.70 19.69 -5.86
N LYS A 63 -3.74 20.45 -5.48
CA LYS A 63 -4.40 20.29 -4.16
C LYS A 63 -5.09 18.93 -4.04
N THR A 64 -5.82 18.52 -5.07
CA THR A 64 -6.46 17.19 -5.10
C THR A 64 -5.41 16.06 -5.01
N VAL A 65 -4.24 16.22 -5.64
CA VAL A 65 -3.13 15.25 -5.53
C VAL A 65 -2.59 15.15 -4.10
N GLN A 66 -2.49 16.27 -3.39
CA GLN A 66 -2.11 16.27 -1.97
C GLN A 66 -3.15 15.54 -1.11
N ASP A 67 -4.43 15.78 -1.35
CA ASP A 67 -5.53 15.11 -0.64
C ASP A 67 -5.54 13.60 -0.91
N VAL A 68 -5.37 13.18 -2.17
CA VAL A 68 -5.25 11.76 -2.55
C VAL A 68 -4.13 11.07 -1.79
N ASN A 69 -2.96 11.71 -1.72
CA ASN A 69 -1.82 11.19 -0.96
C ASN A 69 -2.14 11.06 0.53
N LEU A 70 -2.65 12.13 1.14
CA LEU A 70 -2.95 12.18 2.57
C LEU A 70 -4.03 11.15 2.95
N LEU A 71 -5.14 11.11 2.22
CA LEU A 71 -6.26 10.22 2.48
C LEU A 71 -5.86 8.77 2.23
N SER A 72 -5.14 8.47 1.15
CA SER A 72 -4.67 7.10 0.88
C SER A 72 -3.69 6.63 1.96
N GLN A 73 -2.82 7.52 2.45
CA GLN A 73 -1.91 7.20 3.54
C GLN A 73 -2.68 6.82 4.82
N LYS A 74 -3.64 7.65 5.23
CA LYS A 74 -4.41 7.46 6.48
C LYS A 74 -5.42 6.31 6.43
N THR A 75 -6.09 6.12 5.29
CA THR A 75 -7.23 5.21 5.20
C THR A 75 -6.89 3.86 4.57
N PHE A 76 -5.78 3.77 3.85
CA PHE A 76 -5.35 2.54 3.17
C PHE A 76 -4.00 2.04 3.67
N ILE A 77 -2.95 2.85 3.59
CA ILE A 77 -1.59 2.40 3.90
C ILE A 77 -1.40 2.10 5.39
N GLU A 78 -1.83 3.00 6.28
CA GLU A 78 -1.68 2.83 7.72
C GLU A 78 -2.49 1.66 8.29
N PRO A 79 -3.79 1.49 7.98
CA PRO A 79 -4.55 0.35 8.49
C PRO A 79 -4.01 -0.99 7.98
N LEU A 80 -3.62 -1.08 6.71
CA LEU A 80 -3.02 -2.30 6.16
C LEU A 80 -1.62 -2.59 6.74
N LYS A 81 -0.86 -1.55 7.08
CA LYS A 81 0.40 -1.69 7.83
C LYS A 81 0.14 -2.26 9.23
N LYS A 82 -0.85 -1.75 9.96
CA LYS A 82 -1.23 -2.30 11.28
C LYS A 82 -1.64 -3.77 11.18
N LEU A 83 -2.51 -4.11 10.23
CA LEU A 83 -2.90 -5.51 10.00
C LEU A 83 -1.69 -6.42 9.70
N ARG A 84 -0.73 -5.94 8.91
CA ARG A 84 0.52 -6.67 8.65
C ARG A 84 1.34 -6.88 9.92
N ASP A 85 1.40 -5.89 10.80
CA ASP A 85 2.15 -5.99 12.05
C ASP A 85 1.50 -7.02 13.00
N GLU A 86 0.16 -7.13 13.02
CA GLU A 86 -0.56 -8.20 13.72
C GLU A 86 -0.20 -9.61 13.20
N PHE A 87 -0.07 -9.78 11.87
CA PHE A 87 0.40 -11.04 11.30
C PHE A 87 1.80 -11.43 11.81
N ALA A 88 2.70 -10.45 12.01
CA ALA A 88 4.04 -10.70 12.53
C ALA A 88 4.00 -11.18 13.99
N LEU A 89 3.16 -10.56 14.83
CA LEU A 89 2.96 -10.98 16.22
C LEU A 89 2.40 -12.41 16.30
N ILE A 90 1.47 -12.76 15.42
CA ILE A 90 0.93 -14.12 15.34
C ILE A 90 2.01 -15.13 14.92
N ALA A 91 2.85 -14.77 13.94
CA ALA A 91 3.95 -15.63 13.51
C ALA A 91 4.95 -15.88 14.65
N GLU A 92 5.26 -14.86 15.44
CA GLU A 92 6.11 -14.99 16.63
C GLU A 92 5.47 -15.88 17.69
N ALA A 93 4.17 -15.70 17.98
CA ALA A 93 3.46 -16.55 18.91
C ALA A 93 3.47 -18.02 18.45
N LEU A 94 3.22 -18.29 17.16
CA LEU A 94 3.28 -19.64 16.61
C LEU A 94 4.69 -20.24 16.73
N ALA A 95 5.74 -19.47 16.46
CA ALA A 95 7.12 -19.92 16.66
C ALA A 95 7.39 -20.25 18.14
N LYS A 96 6.90 -19.42 19.07
CA LYS A 96 7.02 -19.66 20.51
C LYS A 96 6.28 -20.93 20.94
N ARG A 97 5.10 -21.20 20.38
CA ARG A 97 4.38 -22.46 20.61
C ARG A 97 5.23 -23.66 20.23
N GLU A 98 5.86 -23.63 19.05
CA GLU A 98 6.68 -24.75 18.57
C GLU A 98 7.90 -24.97 19.45
N GLU A 99 8.51 -23.91 19.98
CA GLU A 99 9.56 -24.03 20.99
C GLU A 99 9.06 -24.75 22.25
N ILE A 100 7.90 -24.35 22.79
CA ILE A 100 7.30 -24.97 23.98
C ILE A 100 6.92 -26.44 23.70
N VAL A 101 6.41 -26.76 22.51
CA VAL A 101 6.15 -28.15 22.08
C VAL A 101 7.43 -28.97 22.13
N ASN A 102 8.55 -28.44 21.64
CA ASN A 102 9.84 -29.14 21.67
C ASN A 102 10.37 -29.34 23.09
N THR A 103 10.20 -28.34 23.97
CA THR A 103 10.55 -28.43 25.38
C THR A 103 9.73 -29.51 26.09
N TRP A 104 8.40 -29.49 25.93
CA TRP A 104 7.51 -30.51 26.47
C TRP A 104 7.86 -31.91 25.94
N ARG A 105 8.04 -32.07 24.62
CA ARG A 105 8.42 -33.35 23.99
C ARG A 105 9.73 -33.90 24.57
N THR A 106 10.70 -33.03 24.83
CA THR A 106 11.98 -33.41 25.43
C THR A 106 11.80 -33.89 26.87
N ALA A 107 11.05 -33.15 27.69
CA ALA A 107 10.73 -33.54 29.07
C ALA A 107 9.94 -34.86 29.13
N HIS A 108 8.91 -34.98 28.29
CA HIS A 108 8.09 -36.18 28.16
C HIS A 108 8.92 -37.42 27.80
N ASN A 109 9.83 -37.31 26.83
CA ASN A 109 10.71 -38.41 26.45
C ASN A 109 11.69 -38.81 27.56
N ARG A 110 12.18 -37.84 28.36
CA ARG A 110 13.04 -38.13 29.54
C ARG A 110 12.26 -38.87 30.62
N LEU A 111 11.05 -38.40 30.94
CA LEU A 111 10.16 -39.03 31.91
C LEU A 111 9.82 -40.46 31.49
N LYS A 112 9.39 -40.66 30.23
CA LYS A 112 9.06 -41.98 29.70
C LYS A 112 10.22 -42.97 29.83
N LYS A 113 11.44 -42.57 29.41
CA LYS A 113 12.65 -43.40 29.53
C LYS A 113 13.01 -43.75 30.97
N LEU A 114 12.71 -42.86 31.94
CA LEU A 114 12.94 -43.13 33.37
C LEU A 114 11.89 -44.06 33.96
N GLN A 115 10.62 -43.94 33.53
CA GLN A 115 9.52 -44.83 33.92
C GLN A 115 9.71 -46.27 33.42
N GLU A 116 10.29 -46.44 32.23
CA GLU A 116 10.60 -47.75 31.66
C GLU A 116 11.67 -48.52 32.48
N LYS A 117 12.50 -47.81 33.25
CA LYS A 117 13.47 -48.45 34.15
C LYS A 117 12.75 -48.98 35.39
N LYS A 118 12.76 -50.30 35.61
CA LYS A 118 12.24 -50.96 36.82
C LYS A 118 13.16 -50.79 38.04
N ASP A 119 13.73 -49.61 38.24
CA ASP A 119 14.58 -49.26 39.38
C ASP A 119 13.70 -48.67 40.50
N LYS A 120 13.91 -49.12 41.74
CA LYS A 120 13.14 -48.71 42.92
C LYS A 120 14.01 -48.03 43.98
N THR A 121 15.25 -47.69 43.66
CA THR A 121 16.15 -46.97 44.57
C THR A 121 15.56 -45.60 44.92
N ALA A 122 15.76 -45.15 46.17
CA ALA A 122 15.29 -43.83 46.60
C ALA A 122 15.80 -42.70 45.69
N SER A 123 17.04 -42.81 45.19
CA SER A 123 17.61 -41.87 44.23
C SER A 123 16.86 -41.86 42.89
N HIS A 124 16.41 -43.02 42.39
CA HIS A 124 15.62 -43.10 41.17
C HIS A 124 14.24 -42.47 41.37
N VAL A 125 13.58 -42.76 42.50
CA VAL A 125 12.26 -42.18 42.84
C VAL A 125 12.32 -40.65 42.89
N VAL A 126 13.32 -40.07 43.55
CA VAL A 126 13.50 -38.61 43.60
C VAL A 126 13.73 -38.01 42.20
N LYS A 127 14.53 -38.67 41.37
CA LYS A 127 14.79 -38.23 40.00
C LYS A 127 13.54 -38.32 39.13
N LEU A 128 12.76 -39.40 39.26
CA LEU A 128 11.51 -39.60 38.54
C LEU A 128 10.49 -38.51 38.88
N GLU A 129 10.32 -38.22 40.17
CA GLU A 129 9.41 -37.15 40.64
C GLU A 129 9.84 -35.78 40.13
N ARG A 130 11.16 -35.49 40.09
CA ARG A 130 11.69 -34.24 39.52
C ARG A 130 11.36 -34.09 38.03
N GLU A 131 11.58 -35.13 37.24
CA GLU A 131 11.30 -35.10 35.80
C GLU A 131 9.79 -35.06 35.52
N LYS A 132 8.99 -35.70 36.37
CA LYS A 132 7.53 -35.61 36.32
C LYS A 132 7.05 -34.17 36.50
N ARG A 133 7.53 -33.47 37.53
CA ARG A 133 7.19 -32.05 37.75
C ARG A 133 7.65 -31.14 36.60
N ALA A 134 8.82 -31.42 36.02
CA ALA A 134 9.32 -30.66 34.87
C ALA A 134 8.44 -30.86 33.62
N GLU A 135 8.00 -32.10 33.38
CA GLU A 135 7.07 -32.42 32.29
C GLU A 135 5.69 -31.77 32.51
N GLU A 136 5.15 -31.86 33.72
CA GLU A 136 3.88 -31.23 34.09
C GLU A 136 3.90 -29.71 33.91
N ALA A 137 5.01 -29.06 34.31
CA ALA A 137 5.18 -27.62 34.10
C ALA A 137 5.21 -27.25 32.62
N ALA A 138 5.97 -27.99 31.80
CA ALA A 138 6.03 -27.76 30.35
C ALA A 138 4.69 -28.06 29.65
N ALA A 139 3.96 -29.08 30.11
CA ALA A 139 2.64 -29.42 29.61
C ALA A 139 1.61 -28.32 29.92
N GLN A 140 1.67 -27.76 31.13
CA GLN A 140 0.79 -26.67 31.54
C GLN A 140 1.06 -25.38 30.74
N GLU A 141 2.34 -25.05 30.52
CA GLU A 141 2.73 -23.91 29.67
C GLU A 141 2.23 -24.11 28.23
N LEU A 142 2.45 -25.30 27.65
CA LEU A 142 1.97 -25.64 26.31
C LEU A 142 0.44 -25.51 26.21
N LYS A 143 -0.28 -26.05 27.19
CA LYS A 143 -1.75 -25.99 27.22
C LYS A 143 -2.23 -24.55 27.30
N SER A 144 -1.65 -23.73 28.17
CA SER A 144 -2.00 -22.32 28.31
C SER A 144 -1.81 -21.55 27.00
N MET A 145 -0.63 -21.70 26.39
CA MET A 145 -0.30 -21.05 25.13
C MET A 145 -1.24 -21.52 23.99
N HIS A 146 -1.44 -22.83 23.87
CA HIS A 146 -2.28 -23.40 22.83
C HIS A 146 -3.75 -22.97 22.96
N SER A 147 -4.30 -22.97 24.18
CA SER A 147 -5.65 -22.49 24.44
C SER A 147 -5.82 -21.01 24.08
N ARG A 148 -4.81 -20.18 24.37
CA ARG A 148 -4.81 -18.77 23.97
C ARG A 148 -4.86 -18.60 22.45
N LEU A 149 -4.02 -19.30 21.71
CA LEU A 149 -4.03 -19.24 20.25
C LEU A 149 -5.34 -19.74 19.62
N LEU A 150 -5.97 -20.75 20.21
CA LEU A 150 -7.27 -21.25 19.74
C LEU A 150 -8.39 -20.21 19.84
N ILE A 151 -8.25 -19.24 20.75
CA ILE A 151 -9.20 -18.13 20.91
C ILE A 151 -8.79 -16.96 20.00
N GLU A 152 -7.51 -16.57 20.02
CA GLU A 152 -7.04 -15.36 19.35
C GLU A 152 -7.00 -15.50 17.82
N LEU A 153 -6.62 -16.66 17.28
CA LEU A 153 -6.49 -16.84 15.82
C LEU A 153 -7.83 -16.69 15.08
N PRO A 154 -8.93 -17.34 15.49
CA PRO A 154 -10.23 -17.13 14.86
C PRO A 154 -10.70 -15.68 14.96
N TRP A 155 -10.52 -15.05 16.14
CA TRP A 155 -10.91 -13.66 16.35
C TRP A 155 -10.13 -12.70 15.44
N PHE A 156 -8.81 -12.88 15.33
CA PHE A 156 -7.98 -12.13 14.40
C PHE A 156 -8.44 -12.32 12.95
N LEU A 157 -8.72 -13.57 12.57
CA LEU A 157 -9.20 -13.87 11.24
C LEU A 157 -10.52 -13.15 10.95
N GLU A 158 -11.46 -13.09 11.87
CA GLU A 158 -12.68 -12.32 11.67
C GLU A 158 -12.38 -10.82 11.55
N LYS A 159 -11.59 -10.27 12.48
CA LYS A 159 -11.24 -8.85 12.56
C LYS A 159 -10.41 -8.33 11.40
N ARG A 160 -9.72 -9.18 10.65
CA ARG A 160 -8.98 -8.77 9.43
C ARG A 160 -9.88 -8.02 8.43
N LEU A 161 -11.17 -8.37 8.38
CA LEU A 161 -12.12 -7.75 7.46
C LEU A 161 -12.43 -6.30 7.84
N ASP A 162 -12.37 -5.97 9.14
CA ASP A 162 -12.59 -4.63 9.68
C ASP A 162 -11.45 -3.68 9.28
N TYR A 163 -10.30 -4.20 8.86
CA TYR A 163 -9.22 -3.42 8.24
C TYR A 163 -9.39 -3.36 6.72
N ILE A 164 -9.55 -4.53 6.08
CA ILE A 164 -9.47 -4.64 4.61
C ILE A 164 -10.64 -3.94 3.93
N LYS A 165 -11.88 -4.16 4.39
CA LYS A 165 -13.09 -3.62 3.73
C LYS A 165 -13.11 -2.09 3.70
N PRO A 166 -12.99 -1.37 4.84
CA PRO A 166 -13.01 0.09 4.81
C PRO A 166 -11.80 0.68 4.06
N SER A 167 -10.61 0.06 4.13
CA SER A 167 -9.46 0.51 3.36
C SER A 167 -9.69 0.44 1.86
N ILE A 168 -10.14 -0.71 1.34
CA ILE A 168 -10.41 -0.85 -0.10
C ILE A 168 -11.50 0.13 -0.54
N ASN A 169 -12.59 0.24 0.22
CA ASN A 169 -13.67 1.18 -0.08
C ASN A 169 -13.17 2.63 -0.10
N ALA A 170 -12.37 3.03 0.88
CA ALA A 170 -11.79 4.36 0.93
C ALA A 170 -10.90 4.64 -0.27
N LEU A 171 -10.03 3.69 -0.66
CA LEU A 171 -9.17 3.85 -1.83
C LEU A 171 -9.98 4.05 -3.12
N ILE A 172 -11.04 3.26 -3.33
CA ILE A 172 -11.93 3.41 -4.49
C ILE A 172 -12.56 4.80 -4.50
N MET A 173 -13.08 5.26 -3.35
CA MET A 173 -13.73 6.58 -3.25
C MET A 173 -12.74 7.72 -3.49
N ILE A 174 -11.51 7.61 -2.98
CA ILE A 174 -10.44 8.59 -3.23
C ILE A 174 -10.12 8.65 -4.73
N GLN A 175 -10.01 7.50 -5.40
CA GLN A 175 -9.74 7.45 -6.83
C GLN A 175 -10.88 8.05 -7.66
N LEU A 176 -12.14 7.72 -7.32
CA LEU A 176 -13.31 8.28 -7.99
C LEU A 176 -13.38 9.81 -7.84
N ASP A 177 -13.13 10.32 -6.63
CA ASP A 177 -13.10 11.75 -6.37
C ASP A 177 -11.97 12.44 -7.15
N TYR A 178 -10.75 11.87 -7.12
CA TYR A 178 -9.60 12.40 -7.86
C TYR A 178 -9.87 12.52 -9.35
N TYR A 179 -10.24 11.42 -10.01
CA TYR A 179 -10.45 11.43 -11.46
C TYR A 179 -11.69 12.26 -11.83
N GLY A 180 -12.75 12.21 -11.02
CA GLY A 180 -13.96 13.00 -11.24
C GLY A 180 -13.71 14.50 -11.15
N ASN A 181 -12.99 14.95 -10.13
CA ASN A 181 -12.67 16.37 -9.94
C ASN A 181 -11.64 16.85 -10.97
N THR A 182 -10.59 16.06 -11.22
CA THR A 182 -9.57 16.38 -12.22
C THR A 182 -10.17 16.50 -13.63
N MET A 183 -11.06 15.57 -14.02
CA MET A 183 -11.76 15.63 -15.30
C MET A 183 -12.64 16.88 -15.41
N LYS A 184 -13.40 17.21 -14.36
CA LYS A 184 -14.22 18.43 -14.33
C LYS A 184 -13.38 19.70 -14.48
N LEU A 185 -12.21 19.75 -13.85
CA LEU A 185 -11.30 20.88 -13.93
C LEU A 185 -10.72 21.01 -15.35
N PHE A 186 -10.17 19.94 -15.92
CA PHE A 186 -9.61 20.00 -17.27
C PHE A 186 -10.64 20.26 -18.36
N ASN A 187 -11.88 19.81 -18.19
CA ASN A 187 -12.96 20.15 -19.12
C ASN A 187 -13.24 21.66 -19.23
N GLN A 188 -12.80 22.47 -18.25
CA GLN A 188 -12.90 23.94 -18.35
C GLN A 188 -11.95 24.53 -19.41
N LEU A 189 -10.94 23.77 -19.86
CA LEU A 189 -10.06 24.16 -20.96
C LEU A 189 -10.66 23.86 -22.33
N MET A 190 -11.63 22.95 -22.40
CA MET A 190 -12.24 22.59 -23.67
C MET A 190 -13.08 23.76 -24.17
N PRO A 191 -12.90 24.19 -25.43
CA PRO A 191 -13.77 25.22 -26.00
C PRO A 191 -15.22 24.72 -26.02
N LEU A 192 -16.17 25.56 -25.60
CA LEU A 192 -17.61 25.26 -25.57
C LEU A 192 -18.26 25.14 -26.99
N GLY A 193 -17.46 24.97 -28.04
CA GLY A 193 -17.93 24.90 -29.44
C GLY A 193 -17.89 23.47 -29.98
N ASN A 194 -18.79 23.16 -30.91
CA ASN A 194 -18.71 21.95 -31.74
C ASN A 194 -17.43 22.01 -32.60
N TYR A 195 -16.33 21.45 -32.09
CA TYR A 195 -15.09 21.25 -32.82
C TYR A 195 -14.96 19.75 -33.12
N THR A 196 -14.94 19.40 -34.40
CA THR A 196 -14.73 18.03 -34.88
C THR A 196 -13.23 17.73 -34.92
N SER A 197 -12.82 16.58 -34.36
CA SER A 197 -11.42 16.14 -34.24
C SER A 197 -10.63 16.19 -35.55
N ASP A 198 -11.30 16.00 -36.69
CA ASP A 198 -10.68 15.99 -38.02
C ASP A 198 -10.14 17.36 -38.43
N ASP A 199 -10.78 18.45 -37.99
CA ASP A 199 -10.35 19.82 -38.33
C ASP A 199 -9.11 20.24 -37.53
N GLU A 200 -8.97 19.77 -36.28
CA GLU A 200 -7.79 20.03 -35.45
C GLU A 200 -6.56 19.28 -35.96
N ASP A 201 -6.70 17.99 -36.29
CA ASP A 201 -5.57 17.19 -36.78
C ASP A 201 -5.02 17.75 -38.10
N ALA A 202 -5.90 18.22 -38.99
CA ALA A 202 -5.51 18.87 -40.24
C ALA A 202 -4.76 20.19 -39.98
N LEU A 203 -5.29 21.05 -39.11
CA LEU A 203 -4.69 22.34 -38.77
C LEU A 203 -3.34 22.17 -38.05
N VAL A 204 -3.25 21.23 -37.11
CA VAL A 204 -2.02 20.91 -36.38
C VAL A 204 -0.95 20.40 -37.34
N ASN A 205 -1.29 19.49 -38.27
CA ASN A 205 -0.34 19.01 -39.28
C ASN A 205 0.15 20.12 -40.21
N GLU A 206 -0.74 21.05 -40.59
CA GLU A 206 -0.38 22.21 -41.40
C GLU A 206 0.63 23.10 -40.66
N GLN A 207 0.38 23.42 -39.38
CA GLN A 207 1.30 24.23 -38.58
C GLN A 207 2.63 23.52 -38.33
N PHE A 208 2.63 22.21 -38.07
CA PHE A 208 3.87 21.44 -37.95
C PHE A 208 4.67 21.43 -39.27
N THR A 209 4.00 21.35 -40.41
CA THR A 209 4.64 21.43 -41.73
C THR A 209 5.25 22.81 -41.95
N ARG A 210 4.55 23.87 -41.53
CA ARG A 210 5.05 25.25 -41.56
C ARG A 210 6.25 25.47 -40.63
N ILE A 211 6.24 24.90 -39.43
CA ILE A 211 7.39 24.97 -38.51
C ILE A 211 8.59 24.22 -39.10
N LYS A 212 8.36 23.05 -39.70
CA LYS A 212 9.41 22.29 -40.41
C LYS A 212 10.00 23.07 -41.58
N SER A 213 9.19 23.78 -42.37
CA SER A 213 9.68 24.59 -43.49
C SER A 213 10.41 25.87 -43.04
N LEU A 214 10.17 26.33 -41.81
CA LEU A 214 10.90 27.43 -41.17
C LEU A 214 12.17 26.96 -40.45
N THR A 215 12.38 25.66 -40.30
CA THR A 215 13.59 25.10 -39.68
C THR A 215 14.72 25.13 -40.71
N ILE A 216 15.68 26.04 -40.54
CA ILE A 216 16.92 26.07 -41.33
C ILE A 216 17.78 24.89 -40.89
N VAL A 217 17.50 23.69 -41.41
CA VAL A 217 18.53 22.65 -41.47
C VAL A 217 19.44 23.07 -42.62
N LYS A 218 20.68 23.45 -42.29
CA LYS A 218 21.76 23.44 -43.29
C LYS A 218 21.92 21.97 -43.68
N ASP A 219 21.36 21.59 -44.82
CA ASP A 219 21.86 20.44 -45.55
C ASP A 219 23.27 20.80 -46.01
N HIS A 220 24.29 20.46 -45.22
CA HIS A 220 25.69 20.17 -45.59
C HIS A 220 26.49 19.68 -44.37
#